data_AF-A0A2B7ZV79-F1
#
_entry.id   AF-A0A2B7ZV79-F1
#
_cell.length_a   1.000
_cell.length_b   1.000
_cell.length_c   1.000
_cell.angle_alpha   90.00
_cell.angle_beta   90.00
_cell.angle_gamma   90.00
#
_symmetry.space_group_name_H-M   'P 1'
#
loop_
_entity.id
_entity.type
_entity.pdbx_description
1 polymer ?
#
loop_
_entity_poly.entity_id
_entity_poly.type
_entity_poly.pdbx_seq_one_letter_code
_entity_poly.pdbx_strand_id
1 'polypeptide(L)' 'MSGRTRPIEKFAKATAQCSAQATAYGKCVFADYNAVRKDMCAKEFMKLKDCYLVKSAFWLKPLGHTLR' A
#
# COMPACT_ATOMS: atom_id res chain seq x y z
N MET A 1 -9.31 10.62 -24.20
CA MET A 1 -9.07 11.27 -22.89
C MET A 1 -7.93 10.54 -22.19
N SER A 2 -6.71 11.10 -22.19
CA SER A 2 -5.57 10.49 -21.47
C SER A 2 -5.87 10.52 -19.98
N GLY A 3 -6.32 9.38 -19.45
CA GLY A 3 -6.56 9.17 -18.04
C GLY A 3 -5.26 9.40 -17.29
N ARG A 4 -5.14 10.57 -16.65
CA ARG A 4 -4.11 10.81 -15.64
C ARG A 4 -4.31 9.73 -14.59
N THR A 5 -3.53 8.66 -14.65
CA THR A 5 -3.47 7.68 -13.57
C THR A 5 -2.97 8.47 -12.38
N ARG A 6 -3.91 8.89 -11.51
CA ARG A 6 -3.59 9.64 -10.32
C ARG A 6 -2.71 8.68 -9.51
N PRO A 7 -1.46 9.02 -9.18
CA PRO A 7 -0.59 8.13 -8.40
C PRO A 7 -1.27 7.64 -7.11
N ILE A 8 -2.18 8.46 -6.58
CA ILE A 8 -3.08 8.17 -5.47
C ILE A 8 -3.98 6.95 -5.75
N GLU A 9 -4.50 6.77 -6.96
CA GLU A 9 -5.38 5.65 -7.31
C GLU A 9 -4.61 4.34 -7.40
N LYS A 10 -3.40 4.36 -7.98
CA LYS A 10 -2.49 3.22 -7.98
C LYS A 10 -2.09 2.83 -6.56
N PHE A 11 -1.76 3.83 -5.74
CA PHE A 11 -1.47 3.63 -4.33
C PHE A 11 -2.68 3.05 -3.60
N ALA A 12 -3.85 3.66 -3.70
CA ALA A 12 -5.07 3.21 -3.04
C ALA A 12 -5.43 1.76 -3.39
N LYS A 13 -5.32 1.37 -4.65
CA LYS A 13 -5.64 0.01 -5.09
C LYS A 13 -4.58 -1.01 -4.65
N ALA A 14 -3.32 -0.62 -4.53
CA ALA A 14 -2.29 -1.47 -3.93
C ALA A 14 -2.46 -1.56 -2.39
N THR A 15 -2.80 -0.46 -1.72
CA THR A 15 -3.17 -0.43 -0.31
C THR A 15 -4.42 -1.27 -0.04
N ALA A 16 -5.39 -1.31 -0.96
CA ALA A 16 -6.57 -2.16 -0.84
C ALA A 16 -6.22 -3.66 -0.92
N GLN A 17 -5.26 -4.03 -1.78
CA GLN A 17 -4.78 -5.42 -1.90
C GLN A 17 -3.94 -5.87 -0.71
N CYS A 18 -3.31 -4.93 0.00
CA CYS A 18 -2.50 -5.15 1.19
C CYS A 18 -3.11 -4.47 2.42
N SER A 19 -4.45 -4.42 2.49
CA SER A 19 -5.20 -3.61 3.45
C SER A 19 -4.90 -3.97 4.89
N ALA A 20 -4.73 -5.26 5.20
CA ALA A 20 -4.37 -5.72 6.54
C ALA A 20 -2.99 -5.19 6.99
N GLN A 21 -1.98 -5.28 6.11
CA GLN A 21 -0.63 -4.79 6.39
C GLN A 21 -0.60 -3.26 6.43
N ALA A 22 -1.39 -2.59 5.58
CA ALA A 22 -1.50 -1.14 5.54
C ALA A 22 -2.16 -0.58 6.80
N THR A 23 -3.22 -1.23 7.28
CA THR A 23 -3.88 -0.89 8.54
C THR A 23 -2.94 -1.10 9.72
N ALA A 24 -2.16 -2.19 9.75
CA ALA A 24 -1.20 -2.43 10.82
C ALA A 24 -0.08 -1.36 10.85
N TYR A 25 0.46 -0.99 9.68
CA TYR A 25 1.42 0.11 9.55
C TYR A 25 0.80 1.45 9.98
N GLY A 26 -0.41 1.77 9.50
CA GLY A 26 -1.13 2.98 9.85
C GLY A 26 -1.43 3.08 11.35
N LYS A 27 -1.79 1.98 12.01
CA LYS A 27 -1.99 1.94 13.47
C LYS A 27 -0.72 2.25 14.24
N CYS A 28 0.43 1.71 13.81
CA CYS A 28 1.71 2.00 14.43
C CYS A 28 2.10 3.48 14.28
N VAL A 29 1.91 4.05 13.08
CA VAL A 29 2.18 5.47 12.84
C VAL A 29 1.22 6.37 13.61
N PHE A 30 -0.05 5.98 13.71
CA PHE A 30 -1.08 6.77 14.39
C PHE A 30 -0.93 6.77 15.90
N ALA A 31 -0.39 5.70 16.48
CA ALA A 31 -0.13 5.60 17.92
C ALA A 31 0.78 6.74 18.42
N ASP A 32 1.78 7.12 17.63
CA ASP A 32 2.76 8.16 17.97
C ASP A 32 3.04 9.07 16.77
N TYR A 33 1.98 9.63 16.16
CA TYR A 33 2.11 10.42 14.93
C TYR A 33 3.07 11.62 15.03
N ASN A 34 3.21 12.20 16.24
CA ASN A 34 4.15 13.31 16.49
C ASN A 34 5.60 12.85 16.68
N ALA A 35 5.81 11.62 17.16
CA ALA A 35 7.12 11.05 17.46
C ALA A 35 7.55 9.99 16.44
N VAL A 36 6.79 9.82 15.35
CA VAL A 36 7.12 8.83 14.33
C VAL A 36 8.48 9.17 13.71
N ARG A 37 9.41 8.23 13.84
CA ARG A 37 10.75 8.32 13.25
C ARG A 37 10.98 7.13 12.36
N LYS A 38 12.01 7.25 11.53
CA LYS A 38 12.53 6.12 10.76
C LYS A 38 12.73 4.92 11.70
N ASP A 39 12.35 3.75 11.21
CA ASP A 39 12.50 2.45 11.88
C ASP A 39 11.53 2.12 13.04
N MET A 40 10.76 3.08 13.56
CA MET A 40 9.72 2.84 14.60
C MET A 40 8.68 1.79 14.17
N CYS A 41 8.18 1.92 12.94
CA CYS A 41 7.20 1.00 12.36
C CYS A 41 7.82 0.06 11.32
N ALA A 42 9.14 -0.21 11.40
CA ALA A 42 9.88 -0.99 10.41
C ALA A 42 9.25 -2.37 10.17
N LYS A 43 8.83 -3.07 11.23
CA LYS A 43 8.23 -4.41 11.12
C LYS A 43 6.96 -4.42 10.28
N GLU A 44 6.08 -3.46 10.51
CA GLU A 44 4.81 -3.34 9.77
C GLU A 44 5.05 -2.79 8.36
N PHE A 45 6.01 -1.88 8.21
CA PHE A 45 6.45 -1.39 6.89
C PHE A 45 7.06 -2.50 6.03
N MET A 46 7.86 -3.41 6.60
CA MET A 46 8.45 -4.53 5.86
C MET A 46 7.37 -5.49 5.33
N LYS A 47 6.35 -5.82 6.15
CA LYS A 47 5.22 -6.64 5.71
C LYS A 47 4.40 -5.96 4.62
N LEU A 48 4.17 -4.65 4.75
CA LEU A 48 3.50 -3.86 3.73
C LEU A 48 4.31 -3.89 2.42
N LYS A 49 5.61 -3.61 2.50
CA LYS A 49 6.54 -3.65 1.36
C LYS A 49 6.54 -5.01 0.69
N ASP A 50 6.63 -6.08 1.45
CA ASP A 50 6.61 -7.45 0.92
C ASP A 50 5.32 -7.73 0.13
N CYS A 51 4.16 -7.39 0.71
CA CYS A 51 2.89 -7.51 0.02
C CYS A 51 2.83 -6.65 -1.26
N TYR A 52 3.34 -5.41 -1.20
CA TYR A 52 3.48 -4.54 -2.38
C TYR A 52 4.37 -5.16 -3.46
N LEU A 53 5.51 -5.75 -3.10
CA LEU A 53 6.44 -6.36 -4.05
C LEU A 53 5.82 -7.60 -4.71
N VAL A 54 5.17 -8.48 -3.93
CA VAL A 54 4.47 -9.66 -4.45
C VAL A 54 3.31 -9.27 -5.38
N LYS A 55 2.53 -8.25 -5.00
CA LYS A 55 1.35 -7.82 -5.78
C LYS A 55 1.70 -6.89 -6.94
N SER A 56 2.80 -6.15 -6.88
CA SER A 56 3.27 -5.30 -7.98
C SER A 56 3.70 -6.11 -9.20
N ALA A 57 4.21 -7.34 -9.01
CA ALA A 57 4.46 -8.29 -10.08
C ALA A 57 3.17 -8.70 -10.84
N PHE A 58 2.02 -8.70 -10.16
CA PHE A 58 0.71 -8.97 -10.76
C PHE A 58 0.13 -7.75 -11.49
N TRP A 59 0.48 -6.54 -11.05
CA TRP A 59 0.00 -5.27 -11.60
C TRP A 59 0.63 -4.83 -12.92
N LEU A 60 1.73 -5.48 -13.35
CA LEU A 60 2.28 -5.26 -14.69
C LEU A 60 1.43 -5.92 -15.79
N LYS A 61 0.45 -6.77 -15.44
CA LYS A 61 -0.54 -7.23 -16.42
C LYS A 61 -1.59 -6.13 -16.63
N PRO A 62 -1.83 -5.72 -17.89
CA PRO A 62 -2.77 -4.66 -18.20
C PRO A 62 -4.16 -5.04 -17.69
N LEU A 63 -4.73 -4.12 -16.92
CA LEU A 63 -6.07 -4.07 -16.40
C LEU A 63 -7.12 -4.78 -17.29
N GLY A 64 -7.58 -5.90 -16.78
CA GLY A 64 -8.78 -6.58 -17.26
C GLY A 64 -9.41 -7.40 -16.14
N HIS A 65 -9.78 -6.77 -15.02
CA HIS A 65 -10.73 -7.34 -14.06
C HIS A 65 -11.36 -6.22 -13.23
N THR A 66 -12.47 -5.73 -13.76
CA THR A 66 -13.64 -5.31 -12.97
C THR A 66 -14.17 -6.54 -12.22
N LEU A 67 -14.80 -6.32 -11.06
CA LEU A 67 -15.61 -7.25 -10.27
C LEU A 67 -14.91 -8.08 -9.17
N ARG A 68 -14.70 -7.46 -7.99
CA ARG A 68 -15.63 -7.55 -6.85
C ARG A 68 -15.13 -6.64 -5.72
#